data_AF-A0A7J5SDR9-F1
#
_entry.id   AF-A0A7J5SDR9-F1
#
_cell.length_a   1.000
_cell.length_b   1.000
_cell.length_c   1.000
_cell.angle_alpha   90.00
_cell.angle_beta   90.00
_cell.angle_gamma   90.00
#
_symmetry.space_group_name_H-M   'P 1'
#
loop_
_entity.id
_entity.type
_entity.pdbx_description
1 polymer ?
#
loop_
_entity_poly.entity_id
_entity_poly.type
_entity_poly.pdbx_seq_one_letter_code
_entity_poly.pdbx_strand_id
1 'polypeptide(L)'
;MGKLIRKATGLTVGMATLLAGLLLPMTASAESASPIDASPIIHYSFDNALTSKTIANEGSAANSDATLSGDATVANGQINLTGSQTISVPTTAIAGKRDVTVSIWLKNNYGNGNTAAAYIGAAKTGNYPANGYWLLNPANPSGYAKSVMTNATAADPNNSPWGTEVGPGSTNAATTGTKATSDLALYTTVISGTNSTMSFYLNGKQVGDDTYTNPAG
;
A
#
# COMPACT_ATOMS: atom_id res chain seq x y z
N MET A 1 -9.38 14.56 38.05
CA MET A 1 -9.88 14.43 36.67
C MET A 1 -8.75 14.77 35.70
N GLY A 2 -7.95 13.78 35.29
CA GLY A 2 -6.92 13.99 34.27
C GLY A 2 -7.57 14.02 32.89
N LYS A 3 -7.43 15.13 32.14
CA LYS A 3 -7.82 15.20 30.74
C LYS A 3 -6.99 14.18 29.95
N LEU A 4 -7.64 13.11 29.48
CA LEU A 4 -7.10 12.26 28.42
C LEU A 4 -6.96 13.13 27.16
N ILE A 5 -5.76 13.61 26.91
CA ILE A 5 -5.38 14.19 25.62
C ILE A 5 -5.44 13.03 24.63
N ARG A 6 -6.51 12.97 23.83
CA ARG A 6 -6.55 12.12 22.64
C ARG A 6 -5.48 12.65 21.70
N LYS A 7 -4.33 11.99 21.66
CA LYS A 7 -3.36 12.23 20.58
C LYS A 7 -4.10 11.91 19.29
N ALA A 8 -4.18 12.89 18.37
CA ALA A 8 -4.63 12.65 17.02
C ALA A 8 -3.59 11.74 16.34
N THR A 9 -3.75 10.43 16.51
CA THR A 9 -2.97 9.40 15.83
C THR A 9 -3.37 9.44 14.35
N GLY A 10 -2.38 9.48 13.46
CA GLY A 10 -2.56 9.75 12.04
C GLY A 10 -1.60 8.95 11.17
N LEU A 11 -1.92 8.78 9.90
CA LEU A 11 -1.06 8.24 8.85
C LEU A 11 -0.61 9.42 7.99
N THR A 12 0.69 9.57 7.78
CA THR A 12 1.19 10.60 6.88
C THR A 12 1.73 9.94 5.62
N VAL A 13 1.24 10.36 4.45
CA VAL A 13 1.65 9.82 3.15
C VAL A 13 2.37 10.93 2.39
N GLY A 14 3.59 10.68 1.90
CA GLY A 14 4.38 11.65 1.15
C GLY A 14 4.14 11.59 -0.36
N MET A 15 4.22 10.40 -0.92
CA MET A 15 3.90 10.12 -2.33
C MET A 15 3.39 8.69 -2.45
N ALA A 16 2.48 8.46 -3.39
CA ALA A 16 2.00 7.13 -3.73
C ALA A 16 2.07 6.92 -5.25
N THR A 17 2.64 5.80 -5.66
CA THR A 17 2.93 5.50 -7.06
C THR A 17 2.54 4.06 -7.36
N LEU A 18 1.79 3.85 -8.44
CA LEU A 18 1.58 2.54 -9.05
C LEU A 18 2.15 2.52 -10.47
N LEU A 19 3.04 1.58 -10.74
CA LEU A 19 3.52 1.24 -12.08
C LEU A 19 2.94 -0.13 -12.48
N ALA A 20 2.58 -0.31 -13.75
CA ALA A 20 2.45 -1.66 -14.30
C ALA A 20 3.75 -2.04 -15.02
N GLY A 21 4.16 -3.28 -14.83
CA GLY A 21 5.43 -3.80 -15.32
C GLY A 21 6.29 -4.35 -14.17
N LEU A 22 7.10 -5.35 -14.51
CA LEU A 22 8.04 -5.97 -13.58
C LEU A 22 9.23 -5.03 -13.36
N LEU A 23 9.39 -4.50 -12.15
CA LEU A 23 10.52 -3.64 -11.79
C LEU A 23 11.12 -4.11 -10.47
N LEU A 24 12.43 -4.32 -10.46
CA LEU A 24 13.18 -4.49 -9.23
C LEU A 24 13.21 -3.12 -8.51
N PRO A 25 12.89 -3.04 -7.21
CA PRO A 25 12.96 -1.79 -6.50
C PRO A 25 14.41 -1.43 -6.30
N MET A 26 14.77 -0.27 -6.82
CA MET A 26 16.08 0.30 -6.66
C MET A 26 16.23 0.75 -5.21
N THR A 27 17.43 0.59 -4.67
CA THR A 27 17.82 1.18 -3.39
C THR A 27 17.51 2.66 -3.42
N ALA A 28 16.72 3.16 -2.47
CA ALA A 28 16.55 4.59 -2.25
C ALA A 28 17.85 5.16 -1.65
N SER A 29 18.89 5.24 -2.48
CA SER A 29 20.08 6.05 -2.22
C SER A 29 19.99 7.24 -3.15
N ALA A 30 20.15 8.45 -2.61
CA ALA A 30 20.06 9.71 -3.36
C ALA A 30 21.15 9.90 -4.43
N GLU A 31 21.98 8.88 -4.69
CA GLU A 31 22.93 8.88 -5.78
C GLU A 31 22.72 7.63 -6.66
N SER A 32 22.31 7.88 -7.90
CA SER A 32 22.34 6.94 -9.01
C SER A 32 21.37 5.76 -8.94
N ALA A 33 20.07 6.05 -8.81
CA ALA A 33 19.07 5.23 -9.49
C ALA A 33 19.01 5.70 -10.94
N SER A 34 19.41 4.86 -11.90
CA SER A 34 19.10 5.11 -13.31
C SER A 34 17.60 5.35 -13.41
N PRO A 35 17.14 6.44 -14.06
CA PRO A 35 15.72 6.74 -14.12
C PRO A 35 15.00 5.53 -14.71
N ILE A 36 13.95 5.09 -14.02
CA ILE A 36 12.98 4.20 -14.63
C ILE A 36 12.43 5.01 -15.81
N ASP A 37 12.80 4.64 -17.03
CA ASP A 37 12.32 5.29 -18.27
C ASP A 37 10.83 4.96 -18.54
N ALA A 38 10.14 4.40 -17.56
CA ALA A 38 8.71 4.12 -17.57
C ALA A 38 8.01 5.11 -16.62
N SER A 39 7.30 6.06 -17.20
CA SER A 39 6.39 6.93 -16.45
C SER A 39 5.37 6.08 -15.66
N PRO A 40 5.07 6.45 -14.40
CA PRO A 40 4.03 5.77 -13.63
C PRO A 40 2.69 5.75 -14.35
N ILE A 41 1.89 4.70 -14.13
CA ILE A 41 0.52 4.66 -14.63
C ILE A 41 -0.36 5.53 -13.75
N ILE A 42 -0.22 5.37 -12.44
CA ILE A 42 -0.86 6.19 -11.42
C ILE A 42 0.22 6.77 -10.51
N HIS A 43 0.18 8.08 -10.30
CA HIS A 43 1.09 8.78 -9.40
C HIS A 43 0.37 9.94 -8.71
N TYR A 44 0.55 10.06 -7.41
CA TYR A 44 0.07 11.18 -6.62
C TYR A 44 1.22 11.75 -5.79
N SER A 45 1.44 13.05 -5.96
CA SER A 45 2.31 13.86 -5.10
C SER A 45 1.46 14.72 -4.16
N PHE A 46 2.07 15.24 -3.10
CA PHE A 46 1.44 16.18 -2.17
C PHE A 46 2.27 17.46 -2.01
N ASP A 47 2.97 17.86 -3.07
CA ASP A 47 3.81 19.06 -3.11
C ASP A 47 2.98 20.35 -3.05
N ASN A 48 1.72 20.27 -3.48
CA ASN A 48 0.77 21.38 -3.49
C ASN A 48 -0.41 21.12 -2.54
N ALA A 49 -0.93 22.19 -1.95
CA ALA A 49 -2.13 22.11 -1.14
C ALA A 49 -3.35 21.65 -1.97
N LEU A 50 -4.23 20.86 -1.36
CA LEU A 50 -5.47 20.43 -2.01
C LEU A 50 -6.44 21.61 -2.13
N THR A 51 -6.92 21.84 -3.35
CA THR A 51 -7.97 22.83 -3.65
C THR A 51 -9.37 22.22 -3.64
N SER A 52 -9.46 20.88 -3.63
CA SER A 52 -10.72 20.13 -3.63
C SER A 52 -10.52 18.73 -3.00
N LYS A 53 -11.54 17.87 -3.09
CA LYS A 53 -11.44 16.45 -2.73
C LYS A 53 -10.81 15.58 -3.81
N THR A 54 -10.52 16.16 -4.96
CA THR A 54 -9.86 15.48 -6.07
C THR A 54 -8.35 15.64 -5.92
N ILE A 55 -7.62 14.52 -6.00
CA ILE A 55 -6.16 14.47 -6.04
C ILE A 55 -5.79 14.07 -7.48
N ALA A 56 -5.15 15.00 -8.20
CA ALA A 56 -4.83 14.81 -9.61
C ALA A 56 -3.84 13.66 -9.80
N ASN A 57 -4.10 12.79 -10.78
CA ASN A 57 -3.12 11.81 -11.22
C ASN A 57 -2.03 12.51 -12.04
N GLU A 58 -0.78 12.36 -11.60
CA GLU A 58 0.42 12.80 -12.33
C GLU A 58 1.03 11.68 -13.19
N GLY A 59 0.42 10.49 -13.15
CA GLY A 59 0.77 9.36 -13.99
C GLY A 59 0.20 9.48 -15.42
N SER A 60 0.56 8.49 -16.25
CA SER A 60 0.18 8.43 -17.66
C SER A 60 -1.30 8.04 -17.90
N ALA A 61 -1.99 7.47 -16.92
CA ALA A 61 -3.37 7.05 -17.10
C ALA A 61 -4.36 8.22 -17.02
N ALA A 62 -5.19 8.36 -18.05
CA ALA A 62 -6.35 9.25 -18.01
C ALA A 62 -7.38 8.77 -16.98
N ASN A 63 -8.23 9.70 -16.52
CA ASN A 63 -9.37 9.43 -15.62
C ASN A 63 -8.99 8.64 -14.35
N SER A 64 -7.79 8.88 -13.83
CA SER A 64 -7.25 8.17 -12.67
C SER A 64 -7.05 9.10 -11.46
N ASP A 65 -7.73 10.25 -11.42
CA ASP A 65 -7.70 11.13 -10.26
C ASP A 65 -8.28 10.42 -9.02
N ALA A 66 -7.59 10.50 -7.89
CA ALA A 66 -8.07 9.93 -6.65
C ALA A 66 -9.07 10.86 -5.94
N THR A 67 -9.91 10.28 -5.09
CA THR A 67 -10.87 11.02 -4.28
C THR A 67 -10.54 10.88 -2.80
N LEU A 68 -10.36 12.00 -2.10
CA LEU A 68 -10.21 12.08 -0.65
C LEU A 68 -11.60 12.12 0.02
N SER A 69 -11.84 11.24 0.99
CA SER A 69 -12.98 11.38 1.90
C SER A 69 -12.64 12.29 3.07
N GLY A 70 -13.57 13.18 3.44
CA GLY A 70 -13.39 14.13 4.54
C GLY A 70 -12.27 15.15 4.29
N ASP A 71 -11.94 15.92 5.33
CA ASP A 71 -10.87 16.92 5.29
C ASP A 71 -9.53 16.33 5.74
N ALA A 72 -8.47 16.64 5.01
CA ALA A 72 -7.10 16.32 5.35
C ALA A 72 -6.21 17.53 5.12
N THR A 73 -5.11 17.61 5.87
CA THR A 73 -4.11 18.67 5.68
C THR A 73 -3.01 18.16 4.78
N VAL A 74 -2.63 18.96 3.79
CA VAL A 74 -1.41 18.78 3.02
C VAL A 74 -0.40 19.85 3.41
N ALA A 75 0.80 19.43 3.78
CA ALA A 75 1.92 20.29 4.11
C ALA A 75 3.24 19.53 3.94
N ASN A 76 4.31 20.23 3.55
CA ASN A 76 5.66 19.66 3.44
C ASN A 76 5.72 18.39 2.55
N GLY A 77 5.06 18.43 1.38
CA GLY A 77 5.05 17.29 0.45
C GLY A 77 4.27 16.08 0.97
N GLN A 78 3.38 16.25 1.95
CA GLN A 78 2.72 15.14 2.65
C GLN A 78 1.25 15.44 2.93
N ILE A 79 0.39 14.43 2.79
CA ILE A 79 -0.98 14.44 3.30
C ILE A 79 -1.07 13.72 4.65
N ASN A 80 -1.78 14.31 5.61
CA ASN A 80 -2.01 13.72 6.93
C ASN A 80 -3.45 13.22 7.08
N LEU A 81 -3.61 11.92 7.30
CA LEU A 81 -4.89 11.22 7.48
C LEU A 81 -5.07 10.80 8.94
N THR A 82 -6.11 11.29 9.59
CA THR A 82 -6.40 11.05 11.03
C THR A 82 -7.22 9.79 11.30
N GLY A 83 -7.43 8.96 10.27
CA GLY A 83 -8.05 7.63 10.40
C GLY A 83 -9.55 7.63 10.12
N SER A 84 -10.15 8.81 9.96
CA SER A 84 -11.51 8.99 9.42
C SER A 84 -11.53 9.35 7.93
N GLN A 85 -10.36 9.59 7.34
CA GLN A 85 -10.19 9.85 5.90
C GLN A 85 -9.69 8.60 5.18
N THR A 86 -10.08 8.48 3.92
CA THR A 86 -9.60 7.49 2.96
C THR A 86 -9.29 8.18 1.64
N ILE A 87 -8.29 7.68 0.92
CA ILE A 87 -8.05 8.06 -0.47
C ILE A 87 -8.52 6.89 -1.33
N SER A 88 -9.48 7.13 -2.20
CA SER A 88 -9.98 6.16 -3.17
C SER A 88 -9.25 6.36 -4.49
N VAL A 89 -8.42 5.38 -4.86
CA VAL A 89 -7.67 5.35 -6.12
C VAL A 89 -8.47 4.57 -7.17
N PRO A 90 -8.79 5.16 -8.34
CA PRO A 90 -9.42 4.41 -9.43
C PRO A 90 -8.49 3.30 -9.95
N THR A 91 -9.00 2.08 -10.02
CA THR A 91 -8.20 0.91 -10.43
C THR A 91 -8.40 0.51 -11.90
N THR A 92 -9.23 1.22 -12.66
CA THR A 92 -9.49 0.90 -14.08
C THR A 92 -8.22 0.83 -14.92
N ALA A 93 -7.25 1.70 -14.65
CA ALA A 93 -5.97 1.75 -15.38
C ALA A 93 -5.07 0.52 -15.14
N ILE A 94 -5.27 -0.19 -14.03
CA ILE A 94 -4.51 -1.39 -13.67
C ILE A 94 -5.33 -2.69 -13.83
N ALA A 95 -6.58 -2.60 -14.32
CA ALA A 95 -7.40 -3.77 -14.59
C ALA A 95 -6.73 -4.67 -15.64
N GLY A 96 -6.71 -5.98 -15.38
CA GLY A 96 -6.08 -6.99 -16.24
C GLY A 96 -4.54 -6.95 -16.27
N LYS A 97 -3.89 -6.03 -15.54
CA LYS A 97 -2.44 -6.03 -15.39
C LYS A 97 -2.03 -7.10 -14.38
N ARG A 98 -1.18 -8.03 -14.81
CA ARG A 98 -0.68 -9.10 -13.96
C ARG A 98 0.53 -8.68 -13.15
N ASP A 99 1.38 -7.83 -13.71
CA ASP A 99 2.57 -7.32 -13.03
C ASP A 99 2.36 -5.88 -12.61
N VAL A 100 2.36 -5.63 -11.30
CA VAL A 100 2.08 -4.33 -10.69
C VAL A 100 3.10 -4.06 -9.59
N THR A 101 3.69 -2.86 -9.60
CA THR A 101 4.52 -2.37 -8.50
C THR A 101 3.80 -1.23 -7.79
N VAL A 102 3.64 -1.35 -6.47
CA VAL A 102 3.04 -0.34 -5.62
C VAL A 102 4.13 0.23 -4.70
N SER A 103 4.32 1.54 -4.73
CA SER A 103 5.31 2.26 -3.92
C SER A 103 4.63 3.40 -3.16
N ILE A 104 4.83 3.47 -1.85
CA ILE A 104 4.21 4.47 -0.98
C ILE A 104 5.22 4.98 0.04
N TRP A 105 5.46 6.30 0.06
CA TRP A 105 6.14 6.96 1.15
C TRP A 105 5.15 7.16 2.30
N LEU A 106 5.44 6.56 3.45
CA LEU A 106 4.51 6.42 4.56
C LEU A 106 5.19 6.60 5.91
N LYS A 107 4.55 7.36 6.79
CA LYS A 107 4.89 7.44 8.22
C LYS A 107 3.69 6.98 9.04
N ASN A 108 3.89 5.93 9.85
CA ASN A 108 2.87 5.41 10.75
C ASN A 108 2.92 6.11 12.11
N ASN A 109 1.86 6.82 12.50
CA ASN A 109 1.72 7.38 13.86
C ASN A 109 0.65 6.67 14.72
N TYR A 110 0.15 5.51 14.30
CA TYR A 110 -0.81 4.69 15.08
C TYR A 110 -0.16 3.62 15.95
N GLY A 111 1.11 3.32 15.72
CA GLY A 111 1.79 2.19 16.38
C GLY A 111 1.37 0.83 15.79
N ASN A 112 1.48 -0.22 16.60
CA ASN A 112 1.22 -1.59 16.17
C ASN A 112 -0.28 -1.90 16.16
N GLY A 113 -0.77 -2.55 15.11
CA GLY A 113 -2.17 -2.96 15.06
C GLY A 113 -2.57 -3.70 13.78
N ASN A 114 -3.84 -4.06 13.69
CA ASN A 114 -4.44 -4.63 12.48
C ASN A 114 -5.04 -3.51 11.62
N THR A 115 -4.18 -2.66 11.07
CA THR A 115 -4.59 -1.48 10.30
C THR A 115 -3.93 -1.51 8.92
N ALA A 116 -4.75 -1.55 7.86
CA ALA A 116 -4.26 -1.40 6.50
C ALA A 116 -3.99 0.08 6.21
N ALA A 117 -2.77 0.39 5.77
CA ALA A 117 -2.44 1.70 5.20
C ALA A 117 -2.82 1.78 3.70
N ALA A 118 -2.72 0.65 3.00
CA ALA A 118 -3.15 0.52 1.62
C ALA A 118 -3.69 -0.88 1.34
N TYR A 119 -4.57 -0.97 0.35
CA TYR A 119 -5.26 -2.19 -0.02
C TYR A 119 -5.63 -2.14 -1.50
N ILE A 120 -5.45 -3.26 -2.21
CA ILE A 120 -5.97 -3.49 -3.56
C ILE A 120 -6.63 -4.87 -3.55
N GLY A 121 -7.89 -4.94 -3.95
CA GLY A 121 -8.59 -6.22 -4.04
C GLY A 121 -10.06 -6.01 -4.34
N ALA A 122 -10.82 -7.11 -4.33
CA ALA A 122 -12.25 -7.06 -4.61
C ALA A 122 -13.00 -6.15 -3.63
N ALA A 123 -14.16 -5.65 -4.06
CA ALA A 123 -15.07 -4.98 -3.14
C ALA A 123 -15.45 -5.94 -2.00
N LYS A 124 -15.59 -5.40 -0.79
CA LYS A 124 -16.02 -6.19 0.37
C LYS A 124 -17.42 -6.74 0.13
N THR A 125 -17.60 -8.03 0.42
CA THR A 125 -18.93 -8.66 0.50
C THR A 125 -19.18 -8.93 1.98
N GLY A 126 -19.71 -7.93 2.71
CA GLY A 126 -19.80 -7.95 4.17
C GLY A 126 -18.62 -7.25 4.85
N ASN A 127 -18.02 -7.90 5.86
CA ASN A 127 -16.94 -7.30 6.66
C ASN A 127 -15.57 -7.34 5.97
N TYR A 128 -15.36 -8.27 5.03
CA TYR A 128 -14.07 -8.54 4.42
C TYR A 128 -14.18 -8.80 2.91
N PRO A 129 -13.12 -8.54 2.14
CA PRO A 129 -13.03 -8.91 0.73
C PRO A 129 -12.75 -10.42 0.58
N ALA A 130 -13.77 -11.18 0.20
CA ALA A 130 -13.69 -12.64 0.14
C ALA A 130 -12.88 -13.17 -1.06
N ASN A 131 -12.71 -12.37 -2.12
CA ASN A 131 -12.11 -12.79 -3.39
C ASN A 131 -10.62 -12.46 -3.50
N GLY A 132 -9.99 -12.19 -2.37
CA GLY A 132 -8.56 -11.93 -2.23
C GLY A 132 -8.13 -10.48 -2.40
N TYR A 133 -6.90 -10.24 -1.93
CA TYR A 133 -6.31 -8.91 -1.90
C TYR A 133 -4.79 -8.89 -1.76
N TRP A 134 -4.24 -7.74 -2.10
CA TRP A 134 -3.01 -7.20 -1.56
C TRP A 134 -3.30 -6.24 -0.40
N LEU A 135 -2.50 -6.29 0.67
CA LEU A 135 -2.61 -5.38 1.81
C LEU A 135 -1.23 -4.97 2.33
N LEU A 136 -1.07 -3.67 2.56
CA LEU A 136 0.05 -3.07 3.28
C LEU A 136 -0.39 -2.65 4.68
N ASN A 137 0.28 -3.17 5.70
CA ASN A 137 0.18 -2.71 7.08
C ASN A 137 1.59 -2.29 7.57
N PRO A 138 1.81 -1.00 7.89
CA PRO A 138 3.13 -0.50 8.28
C PRO A 138 3.65 -1.09 9.59
N ALA A 139 2.77 -1.57 10.48
CA ALA A 139 3.14 -2.24 11.73
C ALA A 139 2.03 -3.20 12.17
N ASN A 140 2.24 -4.50 11.93
CA ASN A 140 1.36 -5.54 12.46
C ASN A 140 1.38 -5.55 14.02
N PRO A 141 0.49 -6.31 14.69
CA PRO A 141 0.45 -6.35 16.16
C PRO A 141 1.78 -6.73 16.82
N SER A 142 2.60 -7.52 16.13
CA SER A 142 3.94 -7.96 16.57
C SER A 142 5.04 -6.93 16.30
N GLY A 143 4.72 -5.78 15.69
CA GLY A 143 5.63 -4.68 15.38
C GLY A 143 6.52 -4.93 14.17
N TYR A 144 6.06 -5.73 13.21
CA TYR A 144 6.75 -5.98 11.94
C TYR A 144 6.01 -5.30 10.78
N ALA A 145 6.78 -4.83 9.80
CA ALA A 145 6.22 -4.32 8.56
C ALA A 145 5.59 -5.48 7.78
N LYS A 146 4.34 -5.31 7.36
CA LYS A 146 3.55 -6.35 6.71
C LYS A 146 3.12 -5.91 5.32
N SER A 147 3.45 -6.71 4.32
CA SER A 147 2.89 -6.60 2.98
C SER A 147 2.56 -8.00 2.49
N VAL A 148 1.29 -8.23 2.17
CA VAL A 148 0.79 -9.59 1.95
C VAL A 148 -0.15 -9.66 0.76
N MET A 149 -0.16 -10.82 0.13
CA MET A 149 -1.21 -11.28 -0.76
C MET A 149 -2.01 -12.36 -0.06
N THR A 150 -3.28 -12.54 -0.39
CA THR A 150 -4.04 -13.73 0.02
C THR A 150 -4.06 -14.78 -1.07
N ASN A 151 -4.17 -16.05 -0.71
CA ASN A 151 -4.50 -17.11 -1.67
C ASN A 151 -6.00 -17.22 -2.00
N ALA A 152 -6.86 -16.40 -1.39
CA ALA A 152 -8.27 -16.32 -1.77
C ALA A 152 -8.41 -15.73 -3.18
N THR A 153 -9.37 -16.22 -3.96
CA THR A 153 -9.60 -15.78 -5.34
C THR A 153 -11.09 -15.59 -5.62
N ALA A 154 -11.45 -15.02 -6.76
CA ALA A 154 -12.85 -14.97 -7.18
C ALA A 154 -13.46 -16.37 -7.40
N ALA A 155 -12.65 -17.34 -7.83
CA ALA A 155 -13.06 -18.73 -8.04
C ALA A 155 -13.08 -19.56 -6.75
N ASP A 156 -12.28 -19.18 -5.76
CA ASP A 156 -12.17 -19.81 -4.44
C ASP A 156 -12.17 -18.74 -3.33
N PRO A 157 -13.36 -18.20 -3.00
CA PRO A 157 -13.48 -17.15 -2.01
C PRO A 157 -13.30 -17.69 -0.59
N ASN A 158 -12.75 -16.86 0.30
CA ASN A 158 -12.55 -17.22 1.70
C ASN A 158 -13.20 -16.19 2.65
N ASN A 159 -14.01 -16.67 3.59
CA ASN A 159 -14.68 -15.80 4.59
C ASN A 159 -13.74 -15.33 5.71
N SER A 160 -12.52 -15.85 5.77
CA SER A 160 -11.44 -15.48 6.68
C SER A 160 -10.13 -15.30 5.92
N PRO A 161 -10.07 -14.36 4.95
CA PRO A 161 -8.96 -14.26 4.02
C PRO A 161 -7.63 -13.86 4.69
N TRP A 162 -7.66 -13.27 5.89
CA TRP A 162 -6.45 -13.03 6.68
C TRP A 162 -5.70 -14.32 7.06
N GLY A 163 -6.41 -15.45 7.14
CA GLY A 163 -5.82 -16.76 7.42
C GLY A 163 -5.06 -17.36 6.24
N THR A 164 -5.20 -16.79 5.03
CA THR A 164 -4.54 -17.26 3.80
C THR A 164 -3.47 -16.29 3.29
N GLU A 165 -3.10 -15.30 4.11
CA GLU A 165 -2.07 -14.32 3.78
C GLU A 165 -0.68 -14.98 3.67
N VAL A 166 0.00 -14.65 2.59
CA VAL A 166 1.40 -14.98 2.29
C VAL A 166 2.21 -13.68 2.16
N GLY A 167 3.50 -13.73 2.46
CA GLY A 167 4.39 -12.56 2.51
C GLY A 167 4.82 -12.14 3.94
N PRO A 168 5.79 -11.22 4.05
CA PRO A 168 6.38 -10.83 5.33
C PRO A 168 5.36 -10.25 6.31
N GLY A 169 5.47 -10.65 7.57
CA GLY A 169 4.62 -10.15 8.65
C GLY A 169 3.16 -10.60 8.55
N SER A 170 2.84 -11.61 7.74
CA SER A 170 1.49 -12.18 7.59
C SER A 170 0.94 -12.73 8.90
N THR A 171 -0.37 -12.98 8.95
CA THR A 171 -1.04 -13.49 10.16
C THR A 171 -0.39 -14.76 10.70
N ASN A 172 0.01 -15.69 9.81
CA ASN A 172 0.63 -16.95 10.19
C ASN A 172 2.16 -16.87 10.31
N ALA A 173 2.76 -15.72 9.99
CA ALA A 173 4.20 -15.47 10.02
C ALA A 173 4.50 -14.08 10.60
N ALA A 174 3.85 -13.73 11.72
CA ALA A 174 3.76 -12.35 12.20
C ALA A 174 5.10 -11.68 12.58
N THR A 175 6.18 -12.44 12.69
CA THR A 175 7.53 -11.95 13.04
C THR A 175 8.56 -12.14 11.93
N THR A 176 8.14 -12.50 10.71
CA THR A 176 9.05 -12.59 9.55
C THR A 176 9.31 -11.21 8.94
N GLY A 177 10.47 -11.06 8.30
CA GLY A 177 10.88 -9.80 7.67
C GLY A 177 11.53 -8.83 8.66
N THR A 178 11.12 -7.57 8.61
CA THR A 178 11.76 -6.46 9.34
C THR A 178 10.82 -5.80 10.34
N LYS A 179 11.40 -5.23 11.41
CA LYS A 179 10.66 -4.39 12.34
C LYS A 179 10.08 -3.17 11.64
N ALA A 180 8.89 -2.77 12.08
CA ALA A 180 8.24 -1.56 11.64
C ALA A 180 9.04 -0.32 12.03
N THR A 181 8.84 0.78 11.30
CA THR A 181 9.45 2.07 11.58
C THR A 181 8.39 3.13 11.87
N SER A 182 8.72 4.06 12.77
CA SER A 182 7.95 5.28 13.02
C SER A 182 8.38 6.46 12.16
N ASP A 183 9.44 6.30 11.35
CA ASP A 183 9.93 7.31 10.44
C ASP A 183 9.18 7.27 9.11
N LEU A 184 9.30 8.35 8.33
CA LEU A 184 8.87 8.33 6.94
C LEU A 184 9.75 7.34 6.18
N ALA A 185 9.14 6.35 5.53
CA ALA A 185 9.84 5.31 4.81
C ALA A 185 9.12 4.96 3.50
N LEU A 186 9.89 4.48 2.52
CA LEU A 186 9.37 4.00 1.24
C LEU A 186 9.02 2.50 1.37
N TYR A 187 7.74 2.19 1.27
CA TYR A 187 7.22 0.84 1.22
C TYR A 187 6.98 0.48 -0.24
N THR A 188 7.63 -0.56 -0.75
CA THR A 188 7.44 -1.02 -2.12
C THR A 188 7.07 -2.49 -2.15
N THR A 189 5.97 -2.82 -2.84
CA THR A 189 5.59 -4.19 -3.14
C THR A 189 5.58 -4.41 -4.64
N VAL A 190 6.34 -5.39 -5.09
CA VAL A 190 6.34 -5.85 -6.48
C VAL A 190 5.49 -7.11 -6.55
N ILE A 191 4.38 -7.03 -7.28
CA ILE A 191 3.46 -8.13 -7.53
C ILE A 191 3.74 -8.63 -8.93
N SER A 192 4.28 -9.85 -9.05
CA SER A 192 4.46 -10.54 -10.32
C SER A 192 3.39 -11.58 -10.51
N GLY A 193 2.27 -11.19 -11.10
CA GLY A 193 1.24 -12.13 -11.53
C GLY A 193 1.72 -13.04 -12.66
N THR A 194 2.72 -12.64 -13.44
CA THR A 194 3.32 -13.52 -14.44
C THR A 194 4.01 -14.72 -13.78
N ASN A 195 4.74 -14.50 -12.68
CA ASN A 195 5.49 -15.55 -11.97
C ASN A 195 4.79 -16.09 -10.72
N SER A 196 3.63 -15.53 -10.36
CA SER A 196 2.91 -15.85 -9.11
C SER A 196 3.75 -15.57 -7.86
N THR A 197 4.55 -14.50 -7.88
CA THR A 197 5.45 -14.10 -6.78
C THR A 197 5.21 -12.67 -6.36
N MET A 198 5.37 -12.40 -5.06
CA MET A 198 5.39 -11.04 -4.53
C MET A 198 6.70 -10.80 -3.79
N SER A 199 7.23 -9.59 -3.86
CA SER A 199 8.39 -9.18 -3.04
C SER A 199 8.15 -7.82 -2.40
N PHE A 200 8.56 -7.69 -1.14
CA PHE A 200 8.34 -6.50 -0.31
C PHE A 200 9.67 -5.88 0.09
N TYR A 201 9.72 -4.55 0.04
CA TYR A 201 10.91 -3.75 0.30
C TYR A 201 10.56 -2.56 1.17
N LEU A 202 11.49 -2.22 2.06
CA LEU A 202 11.44 -1.05 2.92
C LEU A 202 12.71 -0.23 2.69
N ASN A 203 12.56 1.03 2.27
CA ASN A 203 13.66 1.90 1.85
C ASN A 203 14.59 1.25 0.80
N GLY A 204 13.99 0.52 -0.14
CA GLY A 204 14.70 -0.21 -1.20
C GLY A 204 15.47 -1.45 -0.75
N LYS A 205 15.44 -1.82 0.55
CA LYS A 205 15.99 -3.08 1.04
C LYS A 205 14.90 -4.16 1.02
N GLN A 206 15.20 -5.32 0.43
CA GLN A 206 14.28 -6.45 0.44
C GLN A 206 14.01 -6.93 1.86
N VAL A 207 12.73 -7.05 2.19
CA VAL A 207 12.22 -7.55 3.47
C VAL A 207 11.89 -9.04 3.36
N GLY A 208 11.36 -9.44 2.21
CA GLY A 208 11.10 -10.83 1.88
C GLY A 208 10.28 -10.95 0.60
N ASP A 209 10.09 -12.18 0.16
CA ASP A 209 9.30 -12.57 -1.00
C ASP A 209 8.53 -13.85 -0.70
N ASP A 210 7.47 -14.09 -1.48
CA ASP A 210 6.62 -15.26 -1.33
C ASP A 210 5.92 -15.59 -2.65
N THR A 211 5.44 -16.82 -2.77
CA THR A 211 4.57 -17.26 -3.85
C THR A 211 3.11 -17.12 -3.44
N TYR A 212 2.24 -16.74 -4.37
CA TYR A 212 0.80 -16.65 -4.11
C TYR A 212 0.01 -17.31 -5.24
N THR A 213 -1.22 -17.71 -4.95
CA THR A 213 -2.11 -18.21 -5.99
C THR A 213 -2.66 -17.04 -6.81
N ASN A 214 -2.35 -17.00 -8.11
CA ASN A 214 -2.95 -16.02 -9.00
C ASN A 214 -4.48 -16.18 -8.99
N PRO A 215 -5.24 -15.12 -8.68
CA PRO A 215 -6.68 -15.17 -8.85
C PRO A 215 -6.99 -15.37 -10.33
N ALA A 216 -7.72 -16.44 -10.64
CA ALA A 216 -8.37 -16.56 -11.94
C ALA A 216 -9.50 -15.51 -11.98
N GLY A 217 -9.37 -14.48 -12.81
CA GLY A 217 -10.34 -13.39 -12.94
C GLY A 217 -9.70 -12.08 -13.36
#